data_AF-J5Q6E1-F1
#
_entry.id   AF-J5Q6E1-F1
#
_cell.length_a   1.000
_cell.length_b   1.000
_cell.length_c   1.000
_cell.angle_alpha   90.00
_cell.angle_beta   90.00
_cell.angle_gamma   90.00
#
_symmetry.space_group_name_H-M   'P 1'
#
loop_
_entity.id
_entity.type
_entity.pdbx_description
1 polymer ?
#
loop_
_entity_poly.entity_id
_entity_poly.type
_entity_poly.pdbx_seq_one_letter_code
_entity_poly.pdbx_strand_id
1 'polypeptide(L)' 'MADDIIVKDSNGSQLHDGDSVTLIKDLKVKGTSETLKRGTLVKGIRLTDNPGEIECNTKQVKGLVLKTEFLKKT' A
#
# COMPACT_ATOMS: atom_id res chain seq x y z
N MET A 1 13.37 7.91 -22.11
CA MET A 1 12.46 6.74 -22.08
C MET A 1 11.99 6.66 -20.65
N ALA A 2 10.70 6.95 -20.39
CA ALA A 2 10.16 6.79 -19.04
C ALA A 2 10.06 5.29 -18.79
N ASP A 3 10.91 4.78 -17.91
CA ASP A 3 10.70 3.50 -17.28
C ASP A 3 9.34 3.54 -16.58
N ASP A 4 8.35 2.88 -17.19
CA ASP A 4 7.05 2.65 -16.55
C ASP A 4 7.31 1.83 -15.29
N ILE A 5 7.28 2.47 -14.13
CA ILE A 5 7.46 1.82 -12.83
C ILE A 5 6.22 0.95 -12.60
N ILE A 6 6.34 -0.33 -12.92
CA ILE A 6 5.24 -1.28 -12.74
C ILE A 6 5.16 -1.67 -11.26
N VAL A 7 4.28 -1.00 -10.53
CA VAL A 7 3.95 -1.33 -9.14
C VAL A 7 3.02 -2.54 -9.12
N LYS A 8 3.37 -3.56 -8.34
CA LYS A 8 2.57 -4.79 -8.20
C LYS A 8 2.29 -5.12 -6.75
N ASP A 9 1.12 -5.70 -6.48
CA ASP A 9 0.74 -6.22 -5.17
C ASP A 9 1.45 -7.56 -4.86
N SER A 10 1.20 -8.13 -3.68
CA SER A 10 1.76 -9.43 -3.25
C SER A 10 1.46 -10.59 -4.20
N ASN A 11 0.36 -10.52 -4.95
CA ASN A 11 -0.04 -11.54 -5.92
C ASN A 11 0.44 -11.24 -7.36
N GLY A 12 1.19 -10.16 -7.57
CA GLY A 12 1.69 -9.77 -8.89
C GLY A 12 0.69 -9.00 -9.75
N SER A 13 -0.46 -8.57 -9.20
CA SER A 13 -1.42 -7.72 -9.90
C SER A 13 -0.91 -6.29 -9.95
N GLN A 14 -1.04 -5.66 -11.10
CA GLN A 14 -0.64 -4.27 -11.28
C GLN A 14 -1.57 -3.32 -10.51
N LEU A 15 -0.95 -2.41 -9.75
CA LEU A 15 -1.60 -1.36 -9.00
C LEU A 15 -1.58 -0.05 -9.79
N HIS A 16 -2.63 0.74 -9.63
CA HIS A 16 -2.73 2.09 -10.21
C HIS A 16 -3.03 3.11 -9.12
N ASP A 17 -2.84 4.38 -9.45
CA ASP A 17 -3.26 5.48 -8.58
C ASP A 17 -4.79 5.43 -8.38
N GLY A 18 -5.23 5.63 -7.15
CA GLY A 18 -6.64 5.53 -6.78
C GLY A 18 -7.16 4.12 -6.47
N ASP A 19 -6.35 3.06 -6.67
CA ASP A 19 -6.78 1.68 -6.40
C ASP A 19 -7.12 1.44 -4.92
N SER A 20 -7.79 0.32 -4.66
CA SER A 20 -8.04 -0.18 -3.30
C SER A 20 -7.27 -1.46 -3.05
N VAL A 21 -6.63 -1.52 -1.89
CA VAL A 21 -5.80 -2.66 -1.47
C VAL A 21 -6.12 -3.07 -0.04
N THR A 22 -5.94 -4.34 0.25
CA THR A 22 -6.18 -4.92 1.57
C THR A 22 -4.89 -5.49 2.13
N LEU A 23 -4.63 -5.27 3.43
CA LEU A 23 -3.47 -5.86 4.10
C LEU A 23 -3.60 -7.38 4.23
N ILE A 24 -2.57 -8.12 3.82
CA ILE A 24 -2.55 -9.59 3.94
C ILE A 24 -2.01 -10.08 5.28
N LYS A 25 -1.41 -9.20 6.09
CA LYS A 25 -0.91 -9.48 7.44
C LYS A 25 -0.97 -8.25 8.33
N ASP A 26 -0.75 -8.45 9.63
CA ASP A 26 -0.65 -7.35 10.59
C ASP A 26 0.66 -6.58 10.42
N LEU A 27 0.59 -5.26 10.35
CA LEU A 27 1.74 -4.37 10.22
C LEU A 27 1.73 -3.34 11.34
N LYS A 28 2.82 -3.26 12.10
CA LYS A 28 3.02 -2.17 13.07
C LYS A 28 3.50 -0.92 12.33
N VAL A 29 2.82 0.19 12.51
CA VAL A 29 3.22 1.47 11.92
C VAL A 29 4.42 2.00 12.69
N LYS A 30 5.47 2.39 11.98
CA LYS A 30 6.64 3.00 12.60
C LYS A 30 6.27 4.40 13.10
N GLY A 31 6.71 4.75 14.31
CA GLY A 31 6.44 6.06 14.91
C GLY A 31 5.09 6.18 15.63
N THR A 32 4.24 5.14 15.61
CA THR A 32 3.01 5.09 16.40
C THR A 32 2.88 3.76 17.15
N SER A 33 1.97 3.73 18.13
CA SER A 33 1.57 2.49 18.82
C SER A 33 0.53 1.69 18.02
N GLU A 34 0.19 2.15 16.81
CA GLU A 34 -0.89 1.58 16.02
C GLU A 34 -0.42 0.37 15.22
N THR A 35 -1.29 -0.63 15.13
CA THR A 35 -1.09 -1.81 14.31
C THR A 35 -2.21 -1.91 13.29
N LEU A 36 -1.87 -1.81 12.02
CA LEU A 36 -2.80 -2.08 10.93
C LEU A 36 -3.03 -3.58 10.88
N LYS A 37 -4.28 -3.98 11.10
CA LYS A 37 -4.64 -5.40 11.15
C LYS A 37 -4.74 -6.00 9.76
N ARG A 38 -4.47 -7.29 9.65
CA ARG A 38 -4.81 -8.07 8.45
C ARG A 38 -6.27 -7.86 8.09
N GLY A 39 -6.56 -7.67 6.80
CA GLY A 39 -7.91 -7.39 6.32
C GLY A 39 -8.29 -5.91 6.35
N THR A 40 -7.42 -5.02 6.86
CA THR A 40 -7.65 -3.58 6.76
C THR A 40 -7.66 -3.16 5.30
N LEU A 41 -8.76 -2.55 4.88
CA LEU A 41 -8.95 -1.99 3.54
C LEU A 41 -8.41 -0.56 3.49
N VAL A 42 -7.53 -0.31 2.53
CA VAL A 42 -6.94 0.99 2.22
C VAL A 42 -7.40 1.39 0.82
N LYS A 43 -8.05 2.55 0.71
CA LYS A 43 -8.61 3.05 -0.55
C LYS A 43 -7.87 4.30 -1.00
N GLY A 44 -7.81 4.51 -2.32
CA GLY A 44 -7.19 5.70 -2.88
C GLY A 44 -5.68 5.71 -2.64
N ILE A 45 -5.02 4.58 -2.92
CA ILE A 45 -3.56 4.51 -2.85
C ILE A 45 -2.93 5.39 -3.92
N ARG A 46 -1.72 5.86 -3.65
CA ARG A 46 -0.91 6.61 -4.60
C ARG A 46 0.35 5.84 -4.91
N LEU A 47 0.68 5.74 -6.20
CA LEU A 47 1.94 5.11 -6.61
C LEU A 47 3.11 6.04 -6.27
N THR A 48 4.25 5.45 -5.92
CA THR A 48 5.49 6.20 -5.65
C THR A 48 6.52 5.92 -6.73
N ASP A 49 7.66 6.60 -6.66
CA ASP A 49 8.82 6.34 -7.52
C ASP A 49 9.51 4.98 -7.21
N ASN A 50 8.99 4.21 -6.25
CA ASN A 50 9.51 2.89 -5.89
C ASN A 50 8.46 1.80 -6.18
N PRO A 51 8.78 0.78 -7.02
CA PRO A 51 7.84 -0.28 -7.36
C PRO A 51 7.41 -1.17 -6.17
N GLY A 52 8.18 -1.15 -5.08
CA GLY A 52 7.89 -1.88 -3.85
C GLY A 52 7.04 -1.12 -2.84
N GLU A 53 6.68 0.14 -3.11
CA GLU A 53 6.08 1.03 -2.12
C GLU A 53 4.90 1.83 -2.70
N ILE A 54 3.88 2.02 -1.88
CA ILE A 54 2.75 2.90 -2.17
C ILE A 54 2.53 3.86 -1.01
N GLU A 55 2.04 5.04 -1.32
CA GLU A 55 1.58 5.99 -0.31
C GLU A 55 0.07 5.83 -0.13
N CYS A 56 -0.40 5.91 1.10
CA CYS A 56 -1.82 5.83 1.38
C CYS A 56 -2.22 6.58 2.65
N ASN A 57 -3.52 6.74 2.81
CA ASN A 57 -4.11 7.36 3.97
C ASN A 57 -5.02 6.35 4.66
N THR A 58 -4.91 6.27 5.99
CA THR A 58 -5.86 5.54 6.83
C THR A 58 -6.71 6.54 7.60
N LYS A 59 -7.69 6.05 8.39
CA LYS A 59 -8.54 6.93 9.20
C LYS A 59 -7.76 7.74 10.24
N GLN A 60 -6.64 7.20 10.73
CA GLN A 60 -5.92 7.75 11.88
C GLN A 60 -4.58 8.37 11.48
N VAL A 61 -3.97 7.90 10.40
CA VAL A 61 -2.67 8.37 9.93
C VAL A 61 -2.75 8.70 8.44
N LYS A 62 -2.22 9.86 8.05
CA LYS A 62 -2.11 10.32 6.66
C LYS A 62 -0.65 10.22 6.19
N GLY A 63 -0.45 10.01 4.89
CA GLY A 63 0.88 9.95 4.27
C GLY A 63 1.69 8.74 4.71
N LEU A 64 1.06 7.58 4.87
CA LEU A 64 1.74 6.34 5.21
C LEU A 64 2.35 5.72 3.96
N VAL A 65 3.61 5.33 4.02
CA VAL A 65 4.22 4.48 3.01
C VAL A 65 4.10 3.02 3.44
N LEU A 66 3.47 2.20 2.61
CA LEU A 66 3.33 0.75 2.82
C LEU A 66 4.05 -0.01 1.71
N LYS A 67 4.63 -1.15 2.08
CA LYS A 67 5.24 -2.05 1.12
C LYS A 67 4.19 -2.88 0.39
N THR A 68 4.30 -2.96 -0.93
CA THR A 68 3.35 -3.66 -1.79
C THR A 68 3.37 -5.18 -1.62
N GLU A 69 4.48 -5.77 -1.16
CA GLU A 69 4.59 -7.20 -0.80
C GLU A 69 3.61 -7.64 0.30
N PHE A 70 3.01 -6.71 1.04
CA PHE A 70 2.04 -6.99 2.11
C PHE A 70 0.61 -6.53 1.79
N LEU A 71 0.39 -6.08 0.55
CA LEU A 71 -0.87 -5.56 0.08
C LEU A 71 -1.42 -6.48 -0.99
N LYS A 72 -2.73 -6.64 -1.01
CA LYS A 72 -3.46 -7.35 -2.05
C LYS A 72 -4.47 -6.43 -2.71
N LYS A 73 -4.44 -6.36 -4.04
CA LYS A 73 -5.46 -5.63 -4.80
C LYS A 73 -6.85 -6.22 -4.53
N THR A 74 -7.81 -5.36 -4.23
CA THR A 74 -9.21 -5.74 -3.95
C THR A 74 -10.09 -5.37 -5.13
#